data_AF-A0A0C1E7Y3-F1
#
_entry.id   AF-A0A0C1E7Y3-F1
#
_cell.length_a   1.000
_cell.length_b   1.000
_cell.length_c   1.000
_cell.angle_alpha   90.00
_cell.angle_beta   90.00
_cell.angle_gamma   90.00
#
_symmetry.space_group_name_H-M   'P 1'
#
loop_
_entity.id
_entity.type
_entity.pdbx_description
1 polymer ?
#
loop_
_entity_poly.entity_id
_entity_poly.type
_entity_poly.pdbx_seq_one_letter_code
_entity_poly.pdbx_strand_id
1 'polypeptide(L)'
;MVEDLETKLKIAKTQVQNVKGAISTLSEQVEKESQQLKQEQSDFQYTEAQFHQVFDESRKVSHALHVLEVKNKEGHEQQARLEEELEMSQEQQAQFKQKGSEYGSLLKTVEGNLGKVVEACSELEKKVATKKARIEQMESQIAQFNQQLKEQEKVFYQLETQAAQTQTQRDNILAELQERYALTIEEARKQVPQTEKSLEQAEKILRALRHEIESAGDINLTSIEEYSKYQTRYQFLNEQIDDLEVSKSELLGIIEQLDAESRKIFKEVFEKIRANFQKNFQILFVGGEADLQFTDTEDILEAGIEIIAKPPGKQMRSINLLSGGEKCLTAVALLFAIFEVKSAPFCILDEIDAPLDDSNVERFVNVVKEFVDRCQFIIITHNKRTMAIADRLFGVSMEEKGVSKLLSIEFNQAENPEPEIVSV
;
A
#
# COMPACT_ATOMS: atom_id res chain seq x y z
N MET A 1 -10.37 62.49 -38.59
CA MET A 1 -11.64 62.76 -37.89
C MET A 1 -12.60 61.62 -38.23
N VAL A 2 -13.19 60.98 -37.21
CA VAL A 2 -14.38 60.08 -37.22
C VAL A 2 -14.25 58.55 -37.26
N GLU A 3 -13.22 57.86 -37.76
CA GLU A 3 -13.11 56.37 -37.57
C GLU A 3 -12.44 55.97 -36.24
N ASP A 4 -12.88 56.67 -35.20
CA ASP A 4 -12.74 56.39 -33.79
C ASP A 4 -13.87 55.42 -33.35
N LEU A 5 -13.77 54.94 -32.12
CA LEU A 5 -14.86 54.39 -31.30
C LEU A 5 -15.35 52.93 -31.50
N GLU A 6 -15.65 52.38 -32.69
CA GLU A 6 -16.24 51.01 -32.74
C GLU A 6 -15.26 49.87 -32.40
N THR A 7 -13.97 50.01 -32.67
CA THR A 7 -12.94 49.01 -32.32
C THR A 7 -12.54 49.03 -30.84
N LYS A 8 -12.72 50.16 -30.14
CA LYS A 8 -12.31 50.31 -28.73
C LYS A 8 -13.27 49.61 -27.76
N LEU A 9 -14.55 49.40 -28.12
CA LEU A 9 -15.55 48.84 -27.19
C LEU A 9 -15.53 47.30 -27.08
N LYS A 10 -15.02 46.58 -28.09
CA LYS A 10 -14.85 45.11 -28.04
C LYS A 10 -13.56 44.68 -27.32
N ILE A 11 -12.55 45.56 -27.26
CA ILE A 11 -11.27 45.37 -26.55
C ILE A 11 -11.46 45.40 -25.02
N ALA A 12 -12.47 46.13 -24.51
CA ALA A 12 -12.64 46.32 -23.07
C ALA A 12 -13.29 45.12 -22.32
N LYS A 13 -14.28 44.42 -22.92
CA LYS A 13 -14.97 43.31 -22.22
C LYS A 13 -14.08 42.08 -22.02
N THR A 14 -13.18 41.78 -22.95
CA THR A 14 -12.29 40.61 -22.87
C THR A 14 -11.09 40.87 -21.92
N GLN A 15 -10.71 42.12 -21.69
CA GLN A 15 -9.58 42.48 -20.81
C GLN A 15 -9.87 42.31 -19.31
N VAL A 16 -11.12 42.44 -18.85
CA VAL A 16 -11.42 42.38 -17.41
C VAL A 16 -11.37 40.94 -16.85
N GLN A 17 -11.72 39.93 -17.65
CA GLN A 17 -11.85 38.55 -17.16
C GLN A 17 -10.50 37.82 -17.00
N ASN A 18 -9.48 38.16 -17.78
CA ASN A 18 -8.15 37.51 -17.71
C ASN A 18 -7.27 38.01 -16.56
N VAL A 19 -7.47 39.24 -16.07
CA VAL A 19 -6.60 39.84 -15.03
C VAL A 19 -6.81 39.21 -13.64
N LYS A 20 -7.98 38.67 -13.33
CA LYS A 20 -8.22 38.02 -12.02
C LYS A 20 -7.46 36.70 -11.82
N GLY A 21 -6.99 36.05 -12.89
CA GLY A 21 -6.21 34.81 -12.81
C GLY A 21 -4.75 35.00 -12.36
N ALA A 22 -4.19 36.20 -12.49
CA ALA A 22 -2.77 36.46 -12.22
C ALA A 22 -2.34 36.27 -10.76
N ILE A 23 -3.20 36.47 -9.78
CA ILE A 23 -2.70 36.81 -8.43
C ILE A 23 -2.48 35.56 -7.54
N SER A 24 -3.13 34.43 -7.81
CA SER A 24 -3.01 33.25 -6.91
C SER A 24 -1.70 32.47 -7.07
N THR A 25 -1.10 32.42 -8.26
CA THR A 25 0.10 31.61 -8.53
C THR A 25 1.40 32.25 -8.08
N LEU A 26 1.45 33.57 -7.92
CA LEU A 26 2.68 34.28 -7.53
C LEU A 26 3.04 34.11 -6.03
N SER A 27 2.13 33.66 -5.17
CA SER A 27 2.36 33.65 -3.72
C SER A 27 3.08 32.40 -3.17
N GLU A 28 3.14 31.29 -3.91
CA GLU A 28 3.58 29.99 -3.36
C GLU A 28 5.10 29.73 -3.40
N GLN A 29 5.91 30.37 -4.27
CA GLN A 29 7.28 29.90 -4.50
C GLN A 29 8.42 30.75 -3.94
N VAL A 30 8.13 31.93 -3.39
CA VAL A 30 9.12 32.70 -2.61
C VAL A 30 9.56 31.94 -1.34
N GLU A 31 8.74 31.02 -0.80
CA GLU A 31 9.02 30.33 0.47
C GLU A 31 10.15 29.27 0.41
N LYS A 32 10.59 28.86 -0.80
CA LYS A 32 11.57 27.78 -1.01
C LYS A 32 13.04 28.24 -0.94
N GLU A 33 13.32 29.51 -1.24
CA GLU A 33 14.68 30.04 -1.36
C GLU A 33 15.45 30.11 -0.02
N SER A 34 14.79 30.10 1.14
CA SER A 34 15.44 30.50 2.40
C SER A 34 16.22 29.41 3.16
N GLN A 35 16.17 28.11 2.82
CA GLN A 35 16.62 27.06 3.75
C GLN A 35 18.07 26.52 3.62
N GLN A 36 18.76 26.58 2.48
CA GLN A 36 19.97 25.74 2.28
C GLN A 36 21.35 26.39 2.35
N LEU A 37 21.44 27.71 2.49
CA LEU A 37 22.71 28.40 2.76
C LEU A 37 23.41 27.97 4.09
N LYS A 38 22.72 27.26 5.01
CA LYS A 38 23.16 27.09 6.41
C LYS A 38 24.30 26.08 6.70
N GLN A 39 24.86 25.36 5.72
CA GLN A 39 25.66 24.16 6.04
C GLN A 39 27.12 24.12 5.54
N GLU A 40 27.54 25.02 4.63
CA GLU A 40 28.95 25.16 4.18
C GLU A 40 29.95 25.55 5.29
N GLN A 41 29.50 25.92 6.48
CA GLN A 41 30.35 26.69 7.38
C GLN A 41 31.23 25.90 8.36
N SER A 42 30.89 24.70 8.82
CA SER A 42 31.48 24.24 10.10
C SER A 42 32.82 23.56 9.97
N ASP A 43 33.02 22.77 8.94
CA ASP A 43 33.98 21.73 9.09
C ASP A 43 35.31 22.14 8.51
N PHE A 44 36.31 21.67 9.23
CA PHE A 44 37.50 21.20 8.58
C PHE A 44 38.54 22.27 8.22
N GLN A 45 38.79 23.29 9.04
CA GLN A 45 39.18 23.15 10.44
C GLN A 45 39.89 21.83 10.79
N TYR A 46 40.43 21.79 11.99
CA TYR A 46 40.86 20.57 12.67
C TYR A 46 42.09 19.87 12.10
N THR A 47 42.12 19.57 10.82
CA THR A 47 43.11 18.70 10.25
C THR A 47 44.35 19.50 9.85
N GLU A 48 45.37 18.81 9.46
CA GLU A 48 45.84 17.95 10.50
C GLU A 48 47.21 18.42 10.87
N ALA A 49 47.11 19.45 11.70
CA ALA A 49 47.75 19.65 12.99
C ALA A 49 48.69 18.59 13.59
N GLN A 50 48.79 17.38 13.05
CA GLN A 50 49.46 16.28 13.71
C GLN A 50 50.87 16.01 13.25
N PHE A 51 51.06 15.99 11.94
CA PHE A 51 52.08 15.07 11.42
C PHE A 51 53.52 15.47 11.77
N HIS A 52 53.64 16.76 11.96
CA HIS A 52 54.48 17.41 12.93
C HIS A 52 55.59 16.65 13.69
N GLN A 53 55.51 15.43 14.22
CA GLN A 53 56.13 15.28 15.55
C GLN A 53 57.42 14.46 15.71
N VAL A 54 58.05 13.95 14.66
CA VAL A 54 59.30 13.14 14.84
C VAL A 54 60.41 13.45 13.82
N PHE A 55 60.10 14.33 12.86
CA PHE A 55 60.75 15.64 12.71
C PHE A 55 61.50 16.23 13.94
N ASP A 56 61.59 15.57 15.10
CA ASP A 56 61.85 16.16 16.38
C ASP A 56 63.13 15.67 17.06
N GLU A 57 63.53 14.39 17.08
CA GLU A 57 64.56 13.96 18.06
C GLU A 57 66.01 14.00 17.58
N SER A 58 66.30 13.49 16.39
CA SER A 58 67.67 13.51 15.85
C SER A 58 68.12 14.93 15.52
N ARG A 59 67.14 15.75 15.16
CA ARG A 59 67.26 17.20 15.14
C ARG A 59 67.74 17.79 16.47
N LYS A 60 67.67 17.10 17.63
CA LYS A 60 68.00 17.67 18.96
C LYS A 60 69.50 17.70 19.29
N VAL A 61 70.26 16.62 19.07
CA VAL A 61 71.64 16.53 19.63
C VAL A 61 72.68 17.23 18.74
N SER A 62 72.55 17.10 17.43
CA SER A 62 73.41 17.84 16.49
C SER A 62 73.16 19.34 16.60
N HIS A 63 71.91 19.72 16.86
CA HIS A 63 71.58 21.07 17.29
C HIS A 63 72.32 21.44 18.59
N ALA A 64 72.42 20.58 19.61
CA ALA A 64 73.07 20.92 20.88
C ALA A 64 74.58 21.25 20.79
N LEU A 65 75.36 20.55 19.96
CA LEU A 65 76.82 20.80 19.84
C LEU A 65 77.12 22.04 19.00
N HIS A 66 76.40 22.19 17.87
CA HIS A 66 76.48 23.40 17.06
C HIS A 66 76.08 24.63 17.88
N VAL A 67 75.10 24.48 18.78
CA VAL A 67 74.72 25.52 19.73
C VAL A 67 75.87 25.94 20.65
N LEU A 68 76.74 25.04 21.12
CA LEU A 68 77.80 25.42 22.07
C LEU A 68 78.98 26.17 21.42
N GLU A 69 79.37 25.80 20.21
CA GLU A 69 80.43 26.51 19.47
C GLU A 69 79.97 27.89 19.03
N VAL A 70 78.72 27.97 18.54
CA VAL A 70 78.05 29.23 18.25
C VAL A 70 78.04 30.08 19.52
N LYS A 71 77.66 29.52 20.68
CA LYS A 71 77.63 30.25 21.96
C LYS A 71 78.96 30.86 22.40
N ASN A 72 80.09 30.23 22.11
CA ASN A 72 81.40 30.75 22.57
C ASN A 72 81.90 31.90 21.68
N LYS A 73 81.64 31.79 20.36
CA LYS A 73 81.86 32.91 19.43
C LYS A 73 80.91 34.06 19.73
N GLU A 74 79.63 33.76 19.96
CA GLU A 74 78.66 34.72 20.46
C GLU A 74 79.16 35.39 21.74
N GLY A 75 79.73 34.65 22.70
CA GLY A 75 80.24 35.22 23.94
C GLY A 75 81.36 36.26 23.75
N HIS A 76 82.31 36.01 22.85
CA HIS A 76 83.37 36.98 22.55
C HIS A 76 82.86 38.19 21.77
N GLU A 77 82.00 37.97 20.77
CA GLU A 77 81.30 39.06 20.10
C GLU A 77 80.48 39.87 21.11
N GLN A 78 79.84 39.21 22.07
CA GLN A 78 79.02 39.82 23.09
C GLN A 78 79.86 40.65 24.06
N GLN A 79 81.08 40.24 24.38
CA GLN A 79 81.95 41.03 25.24
C GLN A 79 82.46 42.30 24.54
N ALA A 80 82.86 42.21 23.26
CA ALA A 80 83.24 43.38 22.48
C ALA A 80 82.04 44.32 22.27
N ARG A 81 80.86 43.76 21.98
CA ARG A 81 79.61 44.52 21.96
C ARG A 81 79.33 45.18 23.30
N LEU A 82 79.56 44.52 24.43
CA LEU A 82 79.31 45.08 25.76
C LEU A 82 80.22 46.26 26.08
N GLU A 83 81.48 46.26 25.62
CA GLU A 83 82.39 47.40 25.79
C GLU A 83 81.98 48.59 24.91
N GLU A 84 81.62 48.33 23.65
CA GLU A 84 81.06 49.34 22.75
C GLU A 84 79.72 49.87 23.29
N GLU A 85 78.86 48.99 23.83
CA GLU A 85 77.63 49.34 24.52
C GLU A 85 77.89 50.17 25.78
N LEU A 86 78.99 49.95 26.50
CA LEU A 86 79.33 50.72 27.70
C LEU A 86 79.73 52.16 27.34
N GLU A 87 80.54 52.33 26.31
CA GLU A 87 80.95 53.66 25.80
C GLU A 87 79.74 54.41 25.23
N MET A 88 78.95 53.73 24.40
CA MET A 88 77.64 54.20 23.94
C MET A 88 76.72 54.55 25.12
N SER A 89 76.69 53.73 26.17
CA SER A 89 75.87 53.97 27.36
C SER A 89 76.34 55.19 28.15
N GLN A 90 77.63 55.50 28.18
CA GLN A 90 78.17 56.69 28.87
C GLN A 90 77.86 57.96 28.09
N GLU A 91 78.03 57.95 26.77
CA GLU A 91 77.58 59.05 25.91
C GLU A 91 76.07 59.26 26.00
N GLN A 92 75.31 58.15 25.97
CA GLN A 92 73.88 58.18 26.21
C GLN A 92 73.55 58.72 27.59
N GLN A 93 74.30 58.38 28.65
CA GLN A 93 74.06 58.92 29.99
C GLN A 93 74.30 60.44 30.06
N ALA A 94 75.32 60.95 29.37
CA ALA A 94 75.56 62.38 29.25
C ALA A 94 74.42 63.07 28.48
N GLN A 95 74.01 62.49 27.34
CA GLN A 95 72.84 62.96 26.59
C GLN A 95 71.55 62.87 27.41
N PHE A 96 71.37 61.83 28.23
CA PHE A 96 70.20 61.66 29.10
C PHE A 96 70.22 62.63 30.27
N LYS A 97 71.37 63.05 30.78
CA LYS A 97 71.45 64.12 31.78
C LYS A 97 71.09 65.47 31.18
N GLN A 98 71.58 65.78 29.97
CA GLN A 98 71.22 67.00 29.26
C GLN A 98 69.73 67.01 28.93
N LYS A 99 69.23 65.93 28.31
CA LYS A 99 67.80 65.72 28.06
C LYS A 99 67.00 65.72 29.36
N GLY A 100 67.53 65.21 30.47
CA GLY A 100 66.87 65.23 31.77
C GLY A 100 66.70 66.65 32.33
N SER A 101 67.67 67.53 32.11
CA SER A 101 67.55 68.96 32.42
C SER A 101 66.53 69.66 31.53
N GLU A 102 66.59 69.40 30.22
CA GLU A 102 65.63 69.91 29.24
C GLU A 102 64.20 69.43 29.56
N TYR A 103 64.01 68.12 29.76
CA TYR A 103 62.75 67.51 30.19
C TYR A 103 62.33 67.97 31.57
N GLY A 104 63.23 68.28 32.49
CA GLY A 104 62.88 68.86 33.79
C GLY A 104 62.31 70.27 33.66
N SER A 105 62.88 71.08 32.76
CA SER A 105 62.33 72.41 32.43
C SER A 105 61.00 72.31 31.69
N LEU A 106 60.88 71.33 30.79
CA LEU A 106 59.66 71.02 30.07
C LEU A 106 58.59 70.50 31.03
N LEU A 107 58.94 69.63 31.98
CA LEU A 107 58.07 69.11 33.03
C LEU A 107 57.52 70.24 33.89
N LYS A 108 58.35 71.18 34.35
CA LYS A 108 57.83 72.35 35.09
C LYS A 108 56.85 73.18 34.26
N THR A 109 57.11 73.31 32.96
CA THR A 109 56.22 74.03 32.04
C THR A 109 54.93 73.25 31.81
N VAL A 110 55.03 71.93 31.63
CA VAL A 110 53.91 71.01 31.44
C VAL A 110 53.10 70.88 32.72
N GLU A 111 53.69 70.83 33.90
CA GLU A 111 53.04 70.82 35.22
C GLU A 111 52.31 72.14 35.47
N GLY A 112 52.91 73.28 35.11
CA GLY A 112 52.24 74.58 35.17
C GLY A 112 51.05 74.67 34.20
N ASN A 113 51.20 74.15 32.99
CA ASN A 113 50.12 74.06 32.02
C ASN A 113 49.05 73.03 32.44
N LEU A 114 49.45 71.90 33.01
CA LEU A 114 48.58 70.86 33.53
C LEU A 114 47.79 71.40 34.72
N GLY A 115 48.38 72.19 35.60
CA GLY A 115 47.67 72.88 36.67
C GLY A 115 46.55 73.79 36.13
N LYS A 116 46.86 74.62 35.13
CA LYS A 116 45.86 75.45 34.44
C LYS A 116 44.78 74.63 33.74
N VAL A 117 45.17 73.51 33.10
CA VAL A 117 44.23 72.61 32.41
C VAL A 117 43.38 71.85 33.43
N VAL A 118 43.92 71.43 34.58
CA VAL A 118 43.18 70.76 35.65
C VAL A 118 42.19 71.73 36.30
N GLU A 119 42.58 72.98 36.55
CA GLU A 119 41.67 74.02 37.01
C GLU A 119 40.54 74.25 35.98
N ALA A 120 40.89 74.44 34.71
CA ALA A 120 39.91 74.60 33.64
C ALA A 120 39.00 73.36 33.46
N CYS A 121 39.56 72.15 33.57
CA CYS A 121 38.82 70.89 33.56
C CYS A 121 37.88 70.81 34.76
N SER A 122 38.31 71.20 35.97
CA SER A 122 37.44 71.19 37.15
C SER A 122 36.29 72.20 37.04
N GLU A 123 36.52 73.36 36.42
CA GLU A 123 35.47 74.33 36.12
C GLU A 123 34.52 73.83 35.03
N LEU A 124 35.07 73.19 33.98
CA LEU A 124 34.29 72.54 32.93
C LEU A 124 33.49 71.38 33.49
N GLU A 125 34.04 70.56 34.38
CA GLU A 125 33.36 69.47 35.07
C GLU A 125 32.20 69.99 35.91
N LYS A 126 32.37 71.09 36.65
CA LYS A 126 31.27 71.77 37.36
C LYS A 126 30.20 72.28 36.39
N LYS A 127 30.59 72.90 35.27
CA LYS A 127 29.67 73.36 34.22
C LYS A 127 28.95 72.20 33.53
N VAL A 128 29.63 71.08 33.31
CA VAL A 128 29.08 69.85 32.73
C VAL A 128 28.15 69.18 33.73
N ALA A 129 28.51 69.08 35.00
CA ALA A 129 27.66 68.51 36.04
C ALA A 129 26.37 69.32 36.22
N THR A 130 26.45 70.65 36.25
CA THR A 130 25.26 71.51 36.31
C THR A 130 24.40 71.43 35.05
N LYS A 131 25.00 71.37 33.85
CA LYS A 131 24.26 71.14 32.62
C LYS A 131 23.66 69.73 32.54
N LYS A 132 24.37 68.69 32.99
CA LYS A 132 23.86 67.31 33.07
C LYS A 132 22.68 67.21 34.01
N ALA A 133 22.76 67.78 35.22
CA ALA A 133 21.63 67.82 36.15
C ALA A 133 20.42 68.56 35.54
N ARG A 134 20.66 69.65 34.79
CA ARG A 134 19.59 70.36 34.07
C ARG A 134 19.01 69.52 32.92
N ILE A 135 19.85 68.77 32.20
CA ILE A 135 19.42 67.84 31.14
C ILE A 135 18.58 66.72 31.77
N GLU A 136 19.04 66.07 32.84
CA GLU A 136 18.29 65.03 33.55
C GLU A 136 16.93 65.55 34.05
N GLN A 137 16.88 66.79 34.55
CA GLN A 137 15.62 67.43 34.93
C GLN A 137 14.70 67.65 33.72
N MET A 138 15.25 68.12 32.58
CA MET A 138 14.49 68.31 31.35
C MET A 138 14.06 66.98 30.72
N GLU A 139 14.89 65.94 30.77
CA GLU A 139 14.57 64.58 30.31
C GLU A 139 13.46 63.97 31.15
N SER A 140 13.50 64.17 32.47
CA SER A 140 12.41 63.77 33.37
C SER A 140 11.10 64.50 33.04
N GLN A 141 11.15 65.81 32.76
CA GLN A 141 9.98 66.56 32.29
C GLN A 141 9.49 66.08 30.93
N ILE A 142 10.37 65.79 29.98
CA ILE A 142 10.03 65.22 28.68
C ILE A 142 9.40 63.84 28.85
N ALA A 143 9.92 63.00 29.75
CA ALA A 143 9.35 61.69 30.04
C ALA A 143 7.94 61.80 30.61
N GLN A 144 7.71 62.74 31.54
CA GLN A 144 6.38 63.04 32.08
C GLN A 144 5.43 63.54 30.98
N PHE A 145 5.87 64.48 30.13
CA PHE A 145 5.05 64.98 29.02
C PHE A 145 4.79 63.91 27.96
N ASN A 146 5.75 63.03 27.65
CA ASN A 146 5.55 61.91 26.74
C ASN A 146 4.57 60.88 27.32
N GLN A 147 4.58 60.66 28.64
CA GLN A 147 3.59 59.81 29.30
C GLN A 147 2.19 60.43 29.19
N GLN A 148 2.06 61.73 29.48
CA GLN A 148 0.80 62.46 29.30
C GLN A 148 0.33 62.45 27.85
N LEU A 149 1.24 62.64 26.89
CA LEU A 149 0.95 62.60 25.46
C LEU A 149 0.42 61.21 25.07
N LYS A 150 1.09 60.13 25.46
CA LYS A 150 0.62 58.76 25.19
C LYS A 150 -0.76 58.47 25.78
N GLU A 151 -1.03 58.99 26.98
CA GLU A 151 -2.34 58.83 27.62
C GLU A 151 -3.43 59.61 26.87
N GLN A 152 -3.13 60.85 26.47
CA GLN A 152 -4.02 61.66 25.63
C GLN A 152 -4.22 61.07 24.22
N GLU A 153 -3.18 60.56 23.58
CA GLU A 153 -3.24 59.87 22.28
C GLU A 153 -4.06 58.58 22.39
N LYS A 154 -3.94 57.83 23.47
CA LYS A 154 -4.77 56.65 23.72
C LYS A 154 -6.24 57.03 23.86
N VAL A 155 -6.54 58.08 24.62
CA VAL A 155 -7.91 58.60 24.75
C VAL A 155 -8.42 59.12 23.41
N PHE A 156 -7.59 59.85 22.66
CA PHE A 156 -7.92 60.35 21.32
C PHE A 156 -8.23 59.20 20.36
N TYR A 157 -7.36 58.19 20.28
CA TYR A 157 -7.57 57.02 19.41
C TYR A 157 -8.80 56.21 19.80
N GLN A 158 -9.07 56.07 21.11
CA GLN A 158 -10.30 55.45 21.60
C GLN A 158 -11.55 56.25 21.18
N LEU A 159 -11.51 57.58 21.27
CA LEU A 159 -12.60 58.44 20.83
C LEU A 159 -12.74 58.45 19.30
N GLU A 160 -11.64 58.43 18.56
CA GLU A 160 -11.63 58.37 17.09
C GLU A 160 -12.19 57.04 16.59
N THR A 161 -11.77 55.92 17.19
CA THR A 161 -12.34 54.60 16.87
C THR A 161 -13.81 54.51 17.25
N GLN A 162 -14.22 55.06 18.40
CA GLN A 162 -15.65 55.14 18.76
C GLN A 162 -16.44 56.02 17.78
N ALA A 163 -15.90 57.16 17.37
CA ALA A 163 -16.54 58.04 16.39
C ALA A 163 -16.65 57.35 15.02
N ALA A 164 -15.59 56.70 14.55
CA ALA A 164 -15.56 55.96 13.29
C ALA A 164 -16.51 54.75 13.32
N GLN A 165 -16.58 54.01 14.43
CA GLN A 165 -17.54 52.93 14.64
C GLN A 165 -18.97 53.44 14.66
N THR A 166 -19.24 54.55 15.35
CA THR A 166 -20.57 55.16 15.39
C THR A 166 -20.96 55.68 14.00
N GLN A 167 -20.00 56.24 13.25
CA GLN A 167 -20.20 56.72 11.89
C GLN A 167 -20.49 55.57 10.93
N THR A 168 -19.72 54.48 10.98
CA THR A 168 -19.98 53.28 10.15
C THR A 168 -21.27 52.59 10.55
N GLN A 169 -21.58 52.48 11.84
CA GLN A 169 -22.88 51.98 12.29
C GLN A 169 -24.01 52.85 11.75
N ARG A 170 -23.88 54.18 11.83
CA ARG A 170 -24.84 55.11 11.26
C ARG A 170 -24.98 54.87 9.77
N ASP A 171 -23.89 54.87 9.02
CA ASP A 171 -23.91 54.74 7.56
C ASP A 171 -24.41 53.35 7.12
N ASN A 172 -24.14 52.28 7.88
CA ASN A 172 -24.73 50.95 7.68
C ASN A 172 -26.23 50.95 7.93
N ILE A 173 -26.71 51.62 8.99
CA ILE A 173 -28.15 51.77 9.24
C ILE A 173 -28.79 52.58 8.11
N LEU A 174 -28.12 53.61 7.60
CA LEU A 174 -28.61 54.40 6.46
C LEU A 174 -28.66 53.58 5.18
N ALA A 175 -27.61 52.82 4.90
CA ALA A 175 -27.55 51.93 3.75
C ALA A 175 -28.60 50.81 3.85
N GLU A 176 -28.78 50.20 5.02
CA GLU A 176 -29.82 49.17 5.22
C GLU A 176 -31.23 49.76 5.07
N LEU A 177 -31.49 50.95 5.61
CA LEU A 177 -32.75 51.67 5.41
C LEU A 177 -33.03 51.97 3.93
N GLN A 178 -31.99 52.37 3.18
CA GLN A 178 -32.13 52.74 1.78
C GLN A 178 -32.18 51.53 0.83
N GLU A 179 -31.29 50.56 0.97
CA GLU A 179 -31.20 49.40 0.06
C GLU A 179 -32.32 48.39 0.31
N ARG A 180 -32.63 48.11 1.58
CA ARG A 180 -33.56 47.05 1.93
C ARG A 180 -35.00 47.53 2.04
N TYR A 181 -35.19 48.78 2.45
CA TYR A 181 -36.51 49.35 2.71
C TYR A 181 -36.85 50.56 1.84
N ALA A 182 -35.93 51.05 1.00
CA ALA A 182 -36.12 52.22 0.12
C ALA A 182 -36.63 53.48 0.87
N LEU A 183 -36.24 53.64 2.13
CA LEU A 183 -36.67 54.73 3.01
C LEU A 183 -35.52 55.68 3.32
N THR A 184 -35.80 56.98 3.32
CA THR A 184 -34.90 58.00 3.90
C THR A 184 -35.11 58.13 5.41
N ILE A 185 -34.11 58.66 6.14
CA ILE A 185 -34.19 58.85 7.62
C ILE A 185 -35.45 59.61 8.03
N GLU A 186 -35.82 60.63 7.25
CA GLU A 186 -36.99 61.48 7.53
C GLU A 186 -38.31 60.72 7.32
N GLU A 187 -38.36 59.79 6.37
CA GLU A 187 -39.51 58.92 6.13
C GLU A 187 -39.61 57.82 7.19
N ALA A 188 -38.49 57.20 7.56
CA ALA A 188 -38.41 56.20 8.63
C ALA A 188 -38.82 56.77 9.99
N ARG A 189 -38.47 58.03 10.30
CA ARG A 189 -38.93 58.73 11.52
C ARG A 189 -40.42 59.07 11.51
N LYS A 190 -41.03 59.25 10.33
CA LYS A 190 -42.48 59.48 10.19
C LYS A 190 -43.29 58.19 10.20
N GLN A 191 -42.69 57.09 9.77
CA GLN A 191 -43.28 55.75 9.72
C GLN A 191 -42.75 54.85 10.84
N VAL A 192 -42.54 55.38 12.06
CA VAL A 192 -42.23 54.51 13.21
C VAL A 192 -43.47 53.65 13.45
N PRO A 193 -43.40 52.33 13.20
CA PRO A 193 -44.56 51.48 13.46
C PRO A 193 -44.77 51.47 14.98
N GLN A 194 -46.01 51.62 15.44
CA GLN A 194 -46.35 51.20 16.79
C GLN A 194 -46.29 49.68 16.84
N THR A 195 -45.10 49.13 16.99
CA THR A 195 -44.93 47.72 17.34
C THR A 195 -45.33 47.55 18.79
N GLU A 196 -46.31 46.67 19.05
CA GLU A 196 -46.72 46.28 20.42
C GLU A 196 -45.61 45.54 21.20
N LYS A 197 -44.50 45.17 20.54
CA LYS A 197 -43.37 44.42 21.12
C LYS A 197 -42.17 45.35 21.32
N SER A 198 -41.48 45.20 22.45
CA SER A 198 -40.26 45.97 22.71
C SER A 198 -39.13 45.54 21.76
N LEU A 199 -38.17 46.44 21.50
CA LEU A 199 -36.98 46.16 20.69
C LEU A 199 -36.26 44.88 21.16
N GLU A 200 -36.17 44.68 22.48
CA GLU A 200 -35.56 43.49 23.09
C GLU A 200 -36.29 42.19 22.72
N GLN A 201 -37.63 42.20 22.65
CA GLN A 201 -38.41 41.03 22.26
C GLN A 201 -38.22 40.70 20.78
N ALA A 202 -38.19 41.72 19.91
CA ALA A 202 -37.93 41.54 18.49
C ALA A 202 -36.51 41.04 18.23
N GLU A 203 -35.50 41.59 18.91
CA GLU A 203 -34.12 41.11 18.84
C GLU A 203 -33.96 39.69 19.36
N LYS A 204 -34.67 39.32 20.44
CA LYS A 204 -34.62 37.96 20.97
C LYS A 204 -35.21 36.94 20.01
N ILE A 205 -36.33 37.28 19.35
CA ILE A 205 -36.93 36.44 18.31
C ILE A 205 -36.00 36.35 17.10
N LEU A 206 -35.39 37.47 16.69
CA LEU A 206 -34.46 37.50 15.57
C LEU A 206 -33.17 36.71 15.85
N ARG A 207 -32.64 36.77 17.07
CA ARG A 207 -31.51 35.94 17.51
C ARG A 207 -31.91 34.46 17.57
N ALA A 208 -33.10 34.14 18.06
CA ALA A 208 -33.59 32.76 18.08
C ALA A 208 -33.75 32.19 16.67
N LEU A 209 -34.34 32.96 15.75
CA LEU A 209 -34.47 32.58 14.33
C LEU A 209 -33.12 32.47 13.63
N ARG A 210 -32.19 33.40 13.88
CA ARG A 210 -30.82 33.30 13.35
C ARG A 210 -30.11 32.07 13.89
N HIS A 211 -30.29 31.76 15.17
CA HIS A 211 -29.70 30.57 15.77
C HIS A 211 -30.35 29.29 15.24
N GLU A 212 -31.66 29.27 14.99
CA GLU A 212 -32.34 28.16 14.31
C GLU A 212 -31.77 27.96 12.89
N ILE A 213 -31.59 29.04 12.13
CA ILE A 213 -31.00 29.00 10.78
C ILE A 213 -29.55 28.51 10.82
N GLU A 214 -28.75 28.98 11.78
CA GLU A 214 -27.35 28.55 11.95
C GLU A 214 -27.25 27.10 12.44
N SER A 215 -28.19 26.67 13.29
CA SER A 215 -28.28 25.28 13.78
C SER A 215 -28.77 24.30 12.72
N ALA A 216 -29.54 24.78 11.72
CA ALA A 216 -29.92 23.99 10.56
C ALA A 216 -28.71 23.63 9.67
N GLY A 217 -27.56 24.29 9.90
CA GLY A 217 -26.31 24.03 9.20
C GLY A 217 -26.33 24.48 7.75
N ASP A 218 -25.23 24.25 7.05
CA ASP A 218 -25.14 24.55 5.63
C ASP A 218 -26.12 23.66 4.85
N ILE A 219 -27.10 24.28 4.22
CA ILE A 219 -28.04 23.59 3.33
C ILE A 219 -27.24 23.11 2.12
N ASN A 220 -26.91 21.82 2.11
CA ASN A 220 -26.18 21.24 1.00
C ASN A 220 -27.10 21.10 -0.22
N LEU A 221 -27.06 22.10 -1.10
CA LEU A 221 -27.85 22.12 -2.33
C LEU A 221 -27.44 20.99 -3.31
N THR A 222 -26.24 20.40 -3.18
CA THR A 222 -25.85 19.24 -3.99
C THR A 222 -26.55 17.96 -3.55
N SER A 223 -27.14 17.93 -2.35
CA SER A 223 -27.82 16.74 -1.82
C SER A 223 -29.05 16.34 -2.63
N ILE A 224 -29.71 17.26 -3.33
CA ILE A 224 -30.85 16.92 -4.21
C ILE A 224 -30.35 16.14 -5.43
N GLU A 225 -29.27 16.59 -6.06
CA GLU A 225 -28.64 15.89 -7.18
C GLU A 225 -28.03 14.56 -6.74
N GLU A 226 -27.34 14.55 -5.60
CA GLU A 226 -26.76 13.34 -5.01
C GLU A 226 -27.85 12.31 -4.66
N TYR A 227 -28.95 12.73 -4.04
CA TYR A 227 -30.09 11.85 -3.77
C TYR A 227 -30.63 11.25 -5.06
N SER A 228 -30.82 12.04 -6.12
CA SER A 228 -31.28 11.50 -7.40
C SER A 228 -30.32 10.46 -8.00
N LYS A 229 -29.00 10.69 -7.90
CA LYS A 229 -27.96 9.75 -8.34
C LYS A 229 -27.97 8.48 -7.50
N TYR A 230 -28.05 8.60 -6.18
CA TYR A 230 -28.10 7.47 -5.26
C TYR A 230 -29.39 6.67 -5.41
N GLN A 231 -30.54 7.32 -5.60
CA GLN A 231 -31.82 6.68 -5.85
C GLN A 231 -31.78 5.88 -7.17
N THR A 232 -31.22 6.45 -8.24
CA THR A 232 -31.02 5.76 -9.52
C THR A 232 -30.11 4.54 -9.34
N ARG A 233 -29.00 4.69 -8.62
CA ARG A 233 -28.08 3.58 -8.33
C ARG A 233 -28.74 2.51 -7.47
N TYR A 234 -29.55 2.91 -6.49
CA TYR A 234 -30.30 2.01 -5.62
C TYR A 234 -31.31 1.18 -6.42
N GLN A 235 -32.09 1.83 -7.29
CA GLN A 235 -33.02 1.15 -8.18
C GLN A 235 -32.31 0.15 -9.10
N PHE A 236 -31.23 0.57 -9.77
CA PHE A 236 -30.43 -0.32 -10.60
C PHE A 236 -29.88 -1.53 -9.83
N LEU A 237 -29.35 -1.31 -8.62
CA LEU A 237 -28.82 -2.41 -7.81
C LEU A 237 -29.91 -3.37 -7.34
N ASN A 238 -31.10 -2.87 -6.98
CA ASN A 238 -32.23 -3.72 -6.63
C ASN A 238 -32.69 -4.57 -7.82
N GLU A 239 -32.80 -3.98 -9.01
CA GLU A 239 -33.15 -4.73 -10.23
C GLU A 239 -32.13 -5.86 -10.51
N GLN A 240 -30.84 -5.59 -10.30
CA GLN A 240 -29.78 -6.61 -10.44
C GLN A 240 -29.86 -7.71 -9.37
N ILE A 241 -30.24 -7.35 -8.14
CA ILE A 241 -30.44 -8.34 -7.06
C ILE A 241 -31.63 -9.24 -7.40
N ASP A 242 -32.74 -8.65 -7.83
CA ASP A 242 -33.95 -9.40 -8.20
C ASP A 242 -33.66 -10.36 -9.36
N ASP A 243 -32.92 -9.93 -10.39
CA ASP A 243 -32.52 -10.77 -11.52
C ASP A 243 -31.60 -11.94 -11.10
N LEU A 244 -30.67 -11.68 -10.18
CA LEU A 244 -29.81 -12.73 -9.60
C LEU A 244 -30.59 -13.73 -8.76
N GLU A 245 -31.58 -13.27 -7.98
CA GLU A 245 -32.44 -14.15 -7.18
C GLU A 245 -33.30 -15.05 -8.06
N VAL A 246 -33.86 -14.50 -9.14
CA VAL A 246 -34.61 -15.26 -10.15
C VAL A 246 -33.71 -16.29 -10.81
N SER A 247 -32.55 -15.87 -11.33
CA SER A 247 -31.58 -16.76 -11.98
C SER A 247 -31.12 -17.89 -11.07
N LYS A 248 -30.88 -17.59 -9.78
CA LYS A 248 -30.54 -18.61 -8.78
C LYS A 248 -31.66 -19.63 -8.61
N SER A 249 -32.90 -19.17 -8.51
CA SER A 249 -34.07 -20.05 -8.37
C SER A 249 -34.24 -20.95 -9.58
N GLU A 250 -34.05 -20.42 -10.79
CA GLU A 250 -34.13 -21.20 -12.04
C GLU A 250 -33.04 -22.28 -12.09
N LEU A 251 -31.79 -21.93 -11.77
CA LEU A 251 -30.68 -22.89 -11.74
C LEU A 251 -30.91 -24.01 -10.72
N LEU A 252 -31.41 -23.67 -9.52
CA LEU A 252 -31.75 -24.68 -8.51
C LEU A 252 -32.88 -25.61 -9.01
N GLY A 253 -33.88 -25.07 -9.71
CA GLY A 253 -34.93 -25.89 -10.32
C GLY A 253 -34.39 -26.84 -11.40
N ILE A 254 -33.44 -26.38 -12.22
CA ILE A 254 -32.77 -27.23 -13.23
C ILE A 254 -31.97 -28.36 -12.56
N ILE A 255 -31.25 -28.05 -11.49
CA ILE A 255 -30.49 -29.06 -10.72
C ILE A 255 -31.45 -30.13 -10.18
N GLU A 256 -32.58 -29.73 -9.58
CA GLU A 256 -33.56 -30.69 -9.07
C GLU A 256 -34.14 -31.58 -10.16
N GLN A 257 -34.41 -31.02 -11.35
CA GLN A 257 -34.87 -31.79 -12.51
C GLN A 257 -33.79 -32.79 -13.00
N LEU A 258 -32.54 -32.35 -13.10
CA LEU A 258 -31.41 -33.20 -13.48
C LEU A 258 -31.17 -34.32 -12.47
N ASP A 259 -31.29 -34.05 -11.18
CA ASP A 259 -31.15 -35.05 -10.13
C ASP A 259 -32.29 -36.07 -10.19
N ALA A 260 -33.53 -35.63 -10.40
CA ALA A 260 -34.68 -36.53 -10.57
C ALA A 260 -34.52 -37.45 -11.78
N GLU A 261 -34.06 -36.91 -12.92
CA GLU A 261 -33.79 -37.70 -14.12
C GLU A 261 -32.61 -38.65 -13.92
N SER A 262 -31.53 -38.19 -13.28
CA SER A 262 -30.35 -39.00 -12.97
C SER A 262 -30.71 -40.17 -12.05
N ARG A 263 -31.51 -39.96 -11.00
CA ARG A 263 -32.02 -41.02 -10.11
C ARG A 263 -32.82 -42.06 -10.90
N LYS A 264 -33.67 -41.62 -11.83
CA LYS A 264 -34.48 -42.51 -12.66
C LYS A 264 -33.58 -43.38 -13.56
N ILE A 265 -32.67 -42.75 -14.30
CA ILE A 265 -31.75 -43.45 -15.20
C ILE A 265 -30.87 -44.42 -14.41
N PHE A 266 -30.29 -43.97 -13.29
CA PHE A 266 -29.44 -44.80 -12.45
C PHE A 266 -30.20 -46.02 -11.93
N LYS A 267 -31.42 -45.84 -11.41
CA LYS A 267 -32.25 -46.95 -10.92
C LYS A 267 -32.60 -47.94 -12.04
N GLU A 268 -32.98 -47.45 -13.22
CA GLU A 268 -33.28 -48.31 -14.37
C GLU A 268 -32.07 -49.11 -14.83
N VAL A 269 -30.89 -48.50 -14.88
CA VAL A 269 -29.63 -49.17 -15.27
C VAL A 269 -29.19 -50.14 -14.18
N PHE A 270 -29.28 -49.77 -12.90
CA PHE A 270 -28.92 -50.61 -11.77
C PHE A 270 -29.76 -51.90 -11.74
N GLU A 271 -31.08 -51.80 -11.89
CA GLU A 271 -31.95 -52.98 -11.91
C GLU A 271 -31.64 -53.92 -13.09
N LYS A 272 -31.29 -53.36 -14.27
CA LYS A 272 -30.82 -54.17 -15.41
C LYS A 272 -29.50 -54.89 -15.11
N ILE A 273 -28.52 -54.19 -14.54
CA ILE A 273 -27.24 -54.79 -14.15
C ILE A 273 -27.46 -55.87 -13.10
N ARG A 274 -28.30 -55.62 -12.09
CA ARG A 274 -28.66 -56.56 -11.03
C ARG A 274 -29.28 -57.86 -11.59
N ALA A 275 -30.23 -57.73 -12.51
CA ALA A 275 -30.87 -58.88 -13.16
C ALA A 275 -29.87 -59.69 -14.01
N ASN A 276 -29.03 -59.02 -14.81
CA ASN A 276 -28.00 -59.68 -15.61
C ASN A 276 -26.93 -60.34 -14.72
N PHE A 277 -26.58 -59.72 -13.60
CA PHE A 277 -25.62 -60.26 -12.64
C PHE A 277 -26.14 -61.55 -12.00
N GLN A 278 -27.40 -61.56 -11.55
CA GLN A 278 -28.06 -62.77 -11.03
C GLN A 278 -28.02 -63.91 -12.05
N LYS A 279 -28.34 -63.62 -13.31
CA LYS A 279 -28.33 -64.60 -14.41
C LYS A 279 -26.91 -65.12 -14.70
N ASN A 280 -25.95 -64.22 -14.90
CA ASN A 280 -24.57 -64.58 -15.27
C ASN A 280 -23.87 -65.34 -14.14
N PHE A 281 -24.17 -64.99 -12.88
CA PHE A 281 -23.68 -65.72 -11.72
C PHE A 281 -24.18 -67.17 -11.70
N GLN A 282 -25.47 -67.41 -11.95
CA GLN A 282 -26.04 -68.76 -12.00
C GLN A 282 -25.42 -69.62 -13.10
N ILE A 283 -25.12 -69.03 -14.26
CA ILE A 283 -24.47 -69.71 -15.39
C ILE A 283 -23.03 -70.09 -15.01
N LEU A 284 -22.25 -69.16 -14.44
CA LEU A 284 -20.84 -69.38 -14.09
C LEU A 284 -20.66 -70.34 -12.90
N PHE A 285 -21.58 -70.36 -11.94
CA PHE A 285 -21.48 -71.24 -10.78
C PHE A 285 -22.27 -72.56 -10.92
N VAL A 286 -23.03 -72.73 -12.01
CA VAL A 286 -23.94 -73.88 -12.24
C VAL A 286 -24.91 -74.01 -11.05
N GLY A 287 -25.51 -72.87 -10.66
CA GLY A 287 -26.32 -72.70 -9.46
C GLY A 287 -25.80 -71.58 -8.55
N GLY A 288 -26.36 -71.46 -7.34
CA GLY A 288 -26.06 -70.36 -6.41
C GLY A 288 -26.91 -69.10 -6.65
N GLU A 289 -26.76 -68.12 -5.77
CA GLU A 289 -27.53 -66.86 -5.80
C GLU A 289 -26.57 -65.69 -5.56
N ALA A 290 -26.70 -64.60 -6.29
CA ALA A 290 -25.95 -63.37 -6.01
C ALA A 290 -26.85 -62.17 -6.20
N ASP A 291 -26.55 -61.07 -5.51
CA ASP A 291 -27.39 -59.88 -5.53
C ASP A 291 -26.56 -58.61 -5.33
N LEU A 292 -27.11 -57.49 -5.82
CA LEU A 292 -26.58 -56.15 -5.61
C LEU A 292 -27.53 -55.37 -4.71
N GLN A 293 -27.02 -54.80 -3.63
CA GLN A 293 -27.82 -54.05 -2.66
C GLN A 293 -27.22 -52.67 -2.42
N PHE A 294 -28.07 -51.68 -2.15
CA PHE A 294 -27.62 -50.36 -1.72
C PHE A 294 -27.21 -50.41 -0.25
N THR A 295 -26.15 -49.69 0.11
CA THR A 295 -25.82 -49.43 1.51
C THR A 295 -26.85 -48.49 2.13
N ASP A 296 -27.09 -48.62 3.44
CA ASP A 296 -28.04 -47.79 4.19
C ASP A 296 -27.68 -46.29 4.11
N THR A 297 -28.29 -45.61 3.14
CA THR A 297 -28.17 -44.17 2.86
C THR A 297 -29.51 -43.67 2.33
N GLU A 298 -29.87 -42.41 2.63
CA GLU A 298 -31.16 -41.85 2.23
C GLU A 298 -31.24 -41.57 0.71
N ASP A 299 -30.09 -41.44 0.04
CA ASP A 299 -29.98 -41.09 -1.37
C ASP A 299 -29.29 -42.19 -2.20
N ILE A 300 -29.98 -42.70 -3.23
CA ILE A 300 -29.46 -43.69 -4.18
C ILE A 300 -28.22 -43.19 -4.96
N LEU A 301 -28.09 -41.89 -5.20
CA LEU A 301 -26.93 -41.31 -5.89
C LEU A 301 -25.68 -41.27 -5.01
N GLU A 302 -25.85 -41.21 -3.69
CA GLU A 302 -24.76 -41.22 -2.71
C GLU A 302 -24.53 -42.62 -2.10
N ALA A 303 -25.48 -43.54 -2.29
CA ALA A 303 -25.42 -44.90 -1.82
C ALA A 303 -24.25 -45.68 -2.42
N GLY A 304 -23.50 -46.37 -1.57
CA GLY A 304 -22.62 -47.43 -2.00
C GLY A 304 -23.41 -48.65 -2.50
N ILE A 305 -22.75 -49.50 -3.30
CA ILE A 305 -23.30 -50.77 -3.76
C ILE A 305 -22.53 -51.91 -3.09
N GLU A 306 -23.23 -52.75 -2.35
CA GLU A 306 -22.69 -53.98 -1.78
C GLU A 306 -23.00 -55.19 -2.68
N ILE A 307 -21.97 -56.02 -2.89
CA ILE A 307 -22.06 -57.26 -3.68
C ILE A 307 -22.17 -58.43 -2.72
N ILE A 308 -23.29 -59.13 -2.79
CA ILE A 308 -23.58 -60.28 -1.94
C ILE A 308 -23.68 -61.52 -2.82
N ALA A 309 -22.99 -62.60 -2.45
CA ALA A 309 -22.99 -63.83 -3.23
C ALA A 309 -23.11 -65.08 -2.34
N LYS A 310 -23.73 -66.11 -2.89
CA LYS A 310 -23.99 -67.41 -2.29
C LYS A 310 -23.59 -68.49 -3.32
N PRO A 311 -22.32 -68.91 -3.34
CA PRO A 311 -21.87 -70.04 -4.15
C PRO A 311 -22.61 -71.34 -3.77
N PRO A 312 -22.69 -72.33 -4.67
CA PRO A 312 -23.39 -73.58 -4.41
C PRO A 312 -22.88 -74.28 -3.14
N GLY A 313 -23.80 -74.60 -2.23
CA GLY A 313 -23.49 -75.25 -0.94
C GLY A 313 -22.95 -74.35 0.16
N LYS A 314 -22.85 -73.02 -0.05
CA LYS A 314 -22.40 -72.04 0.96
C LYS A 314 -23.52 -71.07 1.36
N GLN A 315 -23.30 -70.34 2.45
CA GLN A 315 -24.19 -69.25 2.89
C GLN A 315 -23.89 -67.95 2.14
N MET A 316 -24.88 -67.07 2.12
CA MET A 316 -24.80 -65.74 1.51
C MET A 316 -23.81 -64.85 2.29
N ARG A 317 -22.81 -64.30 1.61
CA ARG A 317 -21.72 -63.51 2.20
C ARG A 317 -21.33 -62.35 1.28
N SER A 318 -20.77 -61.29 1.86
CA SER A 318 -20.17 -60.19 1.12
C SER A 318 -18.96 -60.68 0.30
N ILE A 319 -18.71 -60.08 -0.88
CA ILE A 319 -17.64 -60.47 -1.82
C ILE A 319 -16.25 -60.54 -1.17
N ASN A 320 -16.01 -59.75 -0.13
CA ASN A 320 -14.73 -59.71 0.60
C ASN A 320 -14.46 -60.98 1.41
N LEU A 321 -15.48 -61.80 1.69
CA LEU A 321 -15.39 -63.03 2.49
C LEU A 321 -15.36 -64.31 1.64
N LEU A 322 -15.27 -64.18 0.31
CA LEU A 322 -15.17 -65.30 -0.64
C LEU A 322 -13.72 -65.76 -0.82
N SER A 323 -13.51 -67.01 -1.28
CA SER A 323 -12.18 -67.48 -1.67
C SER A 323 -11.68 -66.77 -2.93
N GLY A 324 -10.37 -66.80 -3.20
CA GLY A 324 -9.77 -66.06 -4.33
C GLY A 324 -10.39 -66.39 -5.70
N GLY A 325 -10.61 -67.67 -5.99
CA GLY A 325 -11.28 -68.11 -7.23
C GLY A 325 -12.76 -67.73 -7.29
N GLU A 326 -13.49 -67.86 -6.16
CA GLU A 326 -14.90 -67.45 -6.08
C GLU A 326 -15.07 -65.93 -6.23
N LYS A 327 -14.18 -65.15 -5.64
CA LYS A 327 -14.14 -63.69 -5.78
C LYS A 327 -13.88 -63.29 -7.22
N CYS A 328 -12.94 -63.96 -7.89
CA CYS A 328 -12.64 -63.72 -9.31
C CYS A 328 -13.87 -64.01 -10.19
N LEU A 329 -14.48 -65.20 -10.07
CA LEU A 329 -15.68 -65.54 -10.85
C LEU A 329 -16.88 -64.62 -10.56
N THR A 330 -17.07 -64.21 -9.30
CA THR A 330 -18.13 -63.27 -8.94
C THR A 330 -17.89 -61.89 -9.58
N ALA A 331 -16.63 -61.42 -9.60
CA ALA A 331 -16.27 -60.17 -10.26
C ALA A 331 -16.44 -60.26 -11.79
N VAL A 332 -16.08 -61.39 -12.39
CA VAL A 332 -16.28 -61.66 -13.82
C VAL A 332 -17.77 -61.69 -14.18
N ALA A 333 -18.61 -62.31 -13.35
CA ALA A 333 -20.07 -62.30 -13.53
C ALA A 333 -20.64 -60.88 -13.52
N LEU A 334 -20.18 -60.02 -12.61
CA LEU A 334 -20.59 -58.63 -12.52
C LEU A 334 -20.09 -57.81 -13.72
N LEU A 335 -18.84 -58.02 -14.12
CA LEU A 335 -18.24 -57.38 -15.29
C LEU A 335 -19.08 -57.66 -16.55
N PHE A 336 -19.41 -58.93 -16.80
CA PHE A 336 -20.27 -59.31 -17.93
C PHE A 336 -21.68 -58.74 -17.83
N ALA A 337 -22.26 -58.67 -16.62
CA ALA A 337 -23.57 -58.06 -16.41
C ALA A 337 -23.59 -56.57 -16.77
N ILE A 338 -22.51 -55.84 -16.43
CA ILE A 338 -22.33 -54.43 -16.82
C ILE A 338 -22.17 -54.31 -18.34
N PHE A 339 -21.34 -55.17 -18.95
CA PHE A 339 -21.13 -55.19 -20.41
C PHE A 339 -22.40 -55.51 -21.20
N GLU A 340 -23.30 -56.34 -20.66
CA GLU A 340 -24.57 -56.67 -21.32
C GLU A 340 -25.54 -55.46 -21.35
N VAL A 341 -25.48 -54.57 -20.34
CA VAL A 341 -26.30 -53.35 -20.33
C VAL A 341 -25.70 -52.25 -21.21
N LYS A 342 -24.37 -52.14 -21.24
CA LYS A 342 -23.65 -51.19 -22.08
C LYS A 342 -22.51 -51.89 -22.80
N SER A 343 -22.79 -52.36 -24.01
CA SER A 343 -21.81 -53.09 -24.82
C SER A 343 -20.71 -52.14 -25.32
N ALA A 344 -19.46 -52.47 -24.98
CA ALA A 344 -18.29 -51.87 -25.58
C ALA A 344 -17.94 -52.61 -26.88
N PRO A 345 -17.36 -51.95 -27.88
CA PRO A 345 -17.00 -52.59 -29.15
C PRO A 345 -15.87 -53.62 -29.01
N PHE A 346 -15.00 -53.47 -28.00
CA PHE A 346 -13.95 -54.43 -27.67
C PHE A 346 -13.75 -54.53 -26.15
N CYS A 347 -13.25 -55.68 -25.70
CA CYS A 347 -12.96 -55.99 -24.31
C CYS A 347 -11.56 -56.62 -24.20
N ILE A 348 -10.71 -56.06 -23.34
CA ILE A 348 -9.35 -56.58 -23.09
C ILE A 348 -9.33 -57.20 -21.70
N LEU A 349 -8.96 -58.47 -21.61
CA LEU A 349 -8.87 -59.22 -20.37
C LEU A 349 -7.42 -59.68 -20.18
N ASP A 350 -6.79 -59.27 -19.09
CA ASP A 350 -5.39 -59.59 -18.80
C ASP A 350 -5.28 -60.52 -17.58
N GLU A 351 -4.79 -61.75 -17.80
CA GLU A 351 -4.57 -62.81 -16.80
C GLU A 351 -5.72 -63.08 -15.83
N ILE A 352 -6.96 -62.81 -16.25
CA ILE A 352 -8.17 -62.95 -15.41
C ILE A 352 -8.40 -64.41 -14.98
N ASP A 353 -7.87 -65.37 -15.73
CA ASP A 353 -7.98 -66.80 -15.47
C ASP A 353 -6.87 -67.37 -14.58
N ALA A 354 -5.88 -66.57 -14.16
CA ALA A 354 -4.80 -67.00 -13.28
C ALA A 354 -5.26 -67.57 -11.90
N PRO A 355 -6.29 -67.03 -11.22
CA PRO A 355 -6.78 -67.58 -9.95
C PRO A 355 -7.85 -68.68 -10.12
N LEU A 356 -8.17 -69.08 -11.36
CA LEU A 356 -9.21 -70.06 -11.66
C LEU A 356 -8.62 -71.47 -11.81
N ASP A 357 -9.36 -72.47 -11.34
CA ASP A 357 -9.04 -73.87 -11.62
C ASP A 357 -9.56 -74.31 -13.00
N ASP A 358 -9.11 -75.49 -13.44
CA ASP A 358 -9.45 -76.06 -14.75
C ASP A 358 -10.97 -76.12 -15.04
N SER A 359 -11.80 -76.35 -14.03
CA SER A 359 -13.26 -76.39 -14.18
C SER A 359 -13.87 -75.00 -14.32
N ASN A 360 -13.38 -74.03 -13.54
CA ASN A 360 -13.87 -72.66 -13.57
C ASN A 360 -13.41 -71.90 -14.83
N VAL A 361 -12.23 -72.22 -15.36
CA VAL A 361 -11.74 -71.71 -16.64
C VAL A 361 -12.66 -72.12 -17.79
N GLU A 362 -13.14 -73.37 -17.80
CA GLU A 362 -14.08 -73.85 -18.82
C GLU A 362 -15.41 -73.10 -18.78
N ARG A 363 -15.90 -72.77 -17.58
CA ARG A 363 -17.13 -71.97 -17.40
C ARG A 363 -16.94 -70.53 -17.88
N PHE A 364 -15.81 -69.92 -17.53
CA PHE A 364 -15.44 -68.60 -18.01
C PHE A 364 -15.40 -68.55 -19.54
N VAL A 365 -14.73 -69.52 -20.15
CA VAL A 365 -14.61 -69.69 -21.60
C VAL A 365 -15.98 -69.83 -22.29
N ASN A 366 -16.91 -70.59 -21.70
CA ASN A 366 -18.25 -70.75 -22.26
C ASN A 366 -19.04 -69.43 -22.24
N VAL A 367 -18.90 -68.64 -21.17
CA VAL A 367 -19.54 -67.32 -21.10
C VAL A 367 -18.91 -66.37 -22.12
N VAL A 368 -17.58 -66.32 -22.24
CA VAL A 368 -16.91 -65.50 -23.27
C VAL A 368 -17.48 -65.80 -24.65
N LYS A 369 -17.63 -67.08 -25.02
CA LYS A 369 -18.20 -67.50 -26.31
C LYS A 369 -19.60 -66.95 -26.58
N GLU A 370 -20.46 -66.87 -25.57
CA GLU A 370 -21.81 -66.31 -25.73
C GLU A 370 -21.79 -64.82 -26.08
N PHE A 371 -20.70 -64.10 -25.76
CA PHE A 371 -20.55 -62.68 -26.02
C PHE A 371 -19.70 -62.34 -27.25
N VAL A 372 -19.01 -63.31 -27.87
CA VAL A 372 -18.15 -63.08 -29.05
C VAL A 372 -18.92 -62.47 -30.23
N ASP A 373 -20.19 -62.84 -30.42
CA ASP A 373 -21.03 -62.28 -31.50
C ASP A 373 -21.34 -60.77 -31.32
N ARG A 374 -21.11 -60.22 -30.12
CA ARG A 374 -21.50 -58.86 -29.75
C ARG A 374 -20.32 -57.95 -29.41
N CYS A 375 -19.17 -58.51 -29.09
CA CYS A 375 -17.98 -57.78 -28.64
C CYS A 375 -16.71 -58.51 -29.04
N GLN A 376 -15.69 -57.77 -29.48
CA GLN A 376 -14.37 -58.33 -29.76
C GLN A 376 -13.56 -58.54 -28.48
N PHE A 377 -13.18 -59.77 -28.17
CA PHE A 377 -12.36 -60.09 -26.99
C PHE A 377 -10.88 -60.20 -27.36
N ILE A 378 -10.03 -59.51 -26.60
CA ILE A 378 -8.57 -59.67 -26.61
C ILE A 378 -8.18 -60.20 -25.23
N ILE A 379 -7.75 -61.45 -25.16
CA ILE A 379 -7.43 -62.12 -23.90
C ILE A 379 -5.93 -62.40 -23.85
N ILE A 380 -5.27 -61.86 -22.82
CA ILE A 380 -3.88 -62.14 -22.49
C ILE A 380 -3.91 -63.21 -21.39
N THR A 381 -3.34 -64.38 -21.69
CA THR A 381 -3.37 -65.53 -20.78
C THR A 381 -2.22 -66.49 -21.09
N HIS A 382 -1.82 -67.27 -20.09
CA HIS A 382 -0.95 -68.44 -20.24
C HIS A 382 -1.73 -69.77 -20.13
N ASN A 383 -3.06 -69.72 -19.94
CA ASN A 383 -3.90 -70.89 -19.76
C ASN A 383 -4.26 -71.53 -21.10
N LYS A 384 -3.84 -72.79 -21.29
CA LYS A 384 -4.06 -73.55 -22.53
C LYS A 384 -5.54 -73.71 -22.89
N ARG A 385 -6.44 -73.78 -21.91
CA ARG A 385 -7.89 -73.94 -22.15
C ARG A 385 -8.51 -72.65 -22.69
N THR A 386 -8.09 -71.50 -22.18
CA THR A 386 -8.51 -70.19 -22.67
C THR A 386 -7.93 -69.90 -24.06
N MET A 387 -6.67 -70.27 -24.31
CA MET A 387 -6.06 -70.15 -25.65
C MET A 387 -6.80 -70.97 -26.72
N ALA A 388 -7.32 -72.15 -26.35
CA ALA A 388 -7.94 -73.08 -27.29
C ALA A 388 -9.25 -72.58 -27.91
N ILE A 389 -9.84 -71.50 -27.38
CA ILE A 389 -11.10 -70.93 -27.88
C ILE A 389 -10.91 -69.68 -28.74
N ALA A 390 -9.67 -69.20 -28.86
CA ALA A 390 -9.36 -68.03 -29.66
C ALA A 390 -9.34 -68.38 -31.15
N ASP A 391 -9.90 -67.51 -31.99
CA ASP A 391 -9.80 -67.64 -33.45
C ASP A 391 -8.36 -67.40 -33.94
N ARG A 392 -7.65 -66.48 -33.27
CA ARG A 392 -6.26 -66.11 -33.57
C ARG A 392 -5.47 -65.93 -32.27
N LEU A 393 -4.29 -66.55 -32.21
CA LEU A 393 -3.34 -66.36 -31.12
C LEU A 393 -2.21 -65.43 -31.55
N PHE A 394 -1.84 -64.51 -30.67
CA PHE A 394 -0.66 -63.68 -30.80
C PHE A 394 0.34 -64.08 -29.72
N GLY A 395 1.49 -64.59 -30.13
CA GLY A 395 2.60 -64.93 -29.25
C GLY A 395 3.64 -63.81 -29.23
N VAL A 396 4.12 -63.43 -28.05
CA VAL A 396 5.25 -62.51 -27.92
C VAL A 396 6.50 -63.32 -27.64
N SER A 397 7.51 -63.18 -28.50
CA SER A 397 8.82 -63.84 -28.38
C SER A 397 9.94 -62.80 -28.24
N MET A 398 10.98 -63.13 -27.48
CA MET A 398 12.19 -62.32 -27.38
C MET A 398 13.35 -63.07 -28.03
N GLU A 399 13.66 -62.73 -29.29
CA GLU A 399 14.82 -63.29 -30.00
C GLU A 399 16.14 -62.68 -29.49
N GLU A 400 16.11 -61.39 -29.13
CA GLU A 400 17.23 -60.65 -28.54
C GLU A 400 16.81 -60.03 -27.21
N LYS A 401 17.76 -59.89 -26.27
CA LYS A 401 17.47 -59.28 -24.95
C LYS A 401 16.96 -57.85 -25.13
N GLY A 402 15.70 -57.62 -24.76
CA GLY A 402 15.07 -56.30 -24.75
C GLY A 402 14.28 -55.95 -26.02
N VAL A 403 14.23 -56.83 -27.02
CA VAL A 403 13.40 -56.64 -28.22
C VAL A 403 12.32 -57.71 -28.28
N SER A 404 11.07 -57.30 -28.15
CA SER A 404 9.91 -58.18 -28.29
C SER A 404 9.45 -58.21 -29.75
N LYS A 405 9.26 -59.41 -30.31
CA LYS A 405 8.63 -59.64 -31.62
C LYS A 405 7.29 -60.33 -31.44
N LEU A 406 6.33 -59.97 -32.28
CA LEU A 406 4.98 -60.50 -32.28
C LEU A 406 4.84 -61.56 -33.37
N LEU A 407 4.42 -62.75 -32.97
CA LEU A 407 4.11 -63.90 -33.82
C LEU A 407 2.60 -64.07 -33.82
N SER A 408 1.98 -64.40 -34.96
CA SER A 408 0.55 -64.77 -34.97
C SER A 408 0.33 -66.16 -35.54
N ILE A 409 -0.65 -66.86 -34.97
CA ILE A 409 -1.09 -68.18 -35.38
C ILE A 409 -2.61 -68.12 -35.50
N GLU A 410 -3.15 -68.50 -36.65
CA GLU A 410 -4.59 -68.59 -36.89
C GLU A 410 -5.06 -70.04 -36.72
N PHE A 411 -6.08 -70.27 -35.89
CA PHE A 411 -6.62 -71.61 -35.66
C PHE A 411 -7.66 -71.93 -36.73
N ASN A 412 -7.21 -72.35 -37.91
CA ASN A 412 -8.10 -72.94 -38.92
C ASN A 412 -8.37 -74.43 -38.59
N GLN A 413 -9.61 -74.89 -38.77
CA GLN A 413 -10.01 -76.30 -38.59
C GLN A 413 -9.44 -77.26 -39.67
N ALA A 414 -8.45 -76.84 -40.46
CA ALA A 414 -7.76 -77.65 -41.45
C ALA A 414 -6.25 -77.69 -41.11
N GLU A 415 -5.74 -78.91 -40.98
CA GLU A 415 -4.36 -79.40 -40.71
C GLU A 415 -3.22 -78.40 -40.49
N ASN A 416 -2.54 -78.55 -39.34
CA ASN A 416 -1.25 -77.96 -38.92
C ASN A 416 -1.03 -76.46 -39.21
N PRO A 417 -1.34 -75.56 -38.25
CA PRO A 417 -1.07 -74.14 -38.41
C PRO A 417 0.44 -73.85 -38.34
N GLU A 418 1.00 -73.27 -39.40
CA GLU A 418 2.35 -72.70 -39.39
C GLU A 418 2.32 -71.25 -38.86
N PRO A 419 3.25 -70.84 -37.97
CA PRO A 419 3.28 -69.49 -37.44
C PRO A 419 3.70 -68.46 -38.49
N GLU A 420 2.91 -67.40 -38.68
CA GLU A 420 3.25 -66.26 -39.54
C GLU A 420 3.86 -65.13 -38.70
N ILE A 421 4.99 -64.59 -39.17
CA ILE A 421 5.62 -63.41 -38.57
C ILE A 421 4.82 -62.19 -39.00
N VAL A 422 4.16 -61.54 -38.04
CA VAL A 422 3.45 -60.28 -38.30
C VAL A 422 4.46 -59.15 -38.21
N SER A 423 4.88 -58.64 -39.36
CA SER A 423 5.64 -57.38 -39.42
C SER A 423 4.68 -56.22 -39.18
N VAL A 424 4.80 -55.56 -38.02
CA VAL A 424 4.13 -54.29 -37.71
C VAL A 424 4.94 -53.13 -38.27
#